data_AF-V6IDH8-F1
#
_entry.id   AF-V6IDH8-F1
#
_cell.length_a   1.000
_cell.length_b   1.000
_cell.length_c   1.000
_cell.angle_alpha   90.00
_cell.angle_beta   90.00
_cell.angle_gamma   90.00
#
_symmetry.space_group_name_H-M   'P 1'
#
loop_
_entity.id
_entity.type
_entity.pdbx_description
1 polymer ?
#
loop_
_entity_poly.entity_id
_entity_poly.type
_entity_poly.pdbx_seq_one_letter_code
_entity_poly.pdbx_strand_id
1 'polypeptide(L)' 'MKKGCTCYGVSKKLGVSKQSVMRWRERYEKEGIEGVKWNGRRGRPTKLTISEKKELKESS' A
#
# COMPACT_ATOMS: atom_id res chain seq x y z
N MET A 1 19.34 3.20 3.54
CA MET A 1 19.20 2.53 2.22
C MET A 1 20.59 2.23 1.67
N LYS A 2 20.89 0.98 1.27
CA LYS A 2 22.19 0.59 0.70
C LYS A 2 22.43 1.42 -0.58
N LYS A 3 23.54 2.17 -0.65
CA LYS A 3 23.91 3.01 -1.81
C LYS A 3 23.96 2.13 -3.07
N GLY A 4 22.97 2.23 -3.96
CA GLY A 4 22.96 1.50 -5.24
C GLY A 4 21.59 1.13 -5.81
N CYS A 5 20.54 1.03 -4.98
CA CYS A 5 19.20 0.73 -5.51
C CYS A 5 18.52 2.01 -6.02
N THR A 6 18.45 2.16 -7.33
CA THR A 6 17.65 3.23 -7.95
C THR A 6 16.15 2.94 -7.83
N CYS A 7 15.31 3.98 -7.84
CA CYS A 7 13.85 3.79 -7.85
C CYS A 7 13.38 2.94 -9.05
N TYR A 8 14.13 2.95 -10.15
CA TYR A 8 13.90 2.12 -11.33
C TYR A 8 14.17 0.63 -11.05
N GLY A 9 15.31 0.30 -10.44
CA GLY A 9 15.63 -1.09 -10.08
C GLY A 9 14.62 -1.68 -9.10
N VAL A 10 14.19 -0.89 -8.11
CA VAL A 10 13.14 -1.28 -7.16
C VAL A 10 11.79 -1.47 -7.87
N SER A 11 11.44 -0.57 -8.78
CA SER A 11 10.20 -0.66 -9.59
C SER A 11 10.16 -1.95 -10.41
N LYS A 12 11.25 -2.30 -11.11
CA LYS A 12 11.35 -3.56 -11.87
C LYS A 12 11.27 -4.79 -10.98
N LYS A 13 11.96 -4.78 -9.84
CA LYS A 13 11.96 -5.90 -8.90
C LYS A 13 10.58 -6.17 -8.29
N LEU A 14 9.81 -5.10 -8.01
CA LEU A 14 8.50 -5.21 -7.36
C LEU A 14 7.32 -5.24 -8.34
N GLY A 15 7.57 -5.07 -9.65
CA GLY A 15 6.51 -5.01 -10.65
C GLY A 15 5.57 -3.80 -10.50
N VAL A 16 6.01 -2.73 -9.82
CA VAL A 16 5.21 -1.52 -9.60
C VAL A 16 5.74 -0.36 -10.44
N SER A 17 4.92 0.67 -10.64
CA SER A 17 5.37 1.89 -11.30
C SER A 17 6.51 2.58 -10.53
N LYS A 18 7.42 3.24 -11.25
CA LYS A 18 8.48 4.09 -10.66
C LYS A 18 7.89 5.17 -9.75
N GLN A 19 6.74 5.75 -10.12
CA GLN A 19 6.07 6.77 -9.30
C GLN A 19 5.63 6.23 -7.94
N SER A 20 5.16 4.97 -7.87
CA SER A 20 4.81 4.33 -6.59
C SER A 20 6.03 4.26 -5.66
N VAL A 21 7.18 3.86 -6.21
CA VAL A 21 8.45 3.79 -5.45
C VAL A 21 8.89 5.17 -4.98
N MET A 22 8.78 6.20 -5.83
CA MET A 22 9.13 7.57 -5.46
C MET A 22 8.26 8.09 -4.30
N ARG A 23 6.94 7.85 -4.35
CA ARG A 23 6.03 8.23 -3.25
C ARG A 23 6.34 7.49 -1.96
N TRP A 24 6.67 6.20 -2.02
CA TRP A 24 7.10 5.47 -0.83
C TRP A 24 8.39 6.02 -0.25
N ARG A 25 9.35 6.37 -1.11
CA ARG A 25 10.60 7.00 -0.66
C ARG A 25 10.34 8.33 0.04
N GLU A 26 9.54 9.20 -0.55
CA GLU A 26 9.21 10.51 0.03
C GLU A 26 8.53 10.36 1.40
N ARG A 27 7.57 9.45 1.53
CA ARG A 27 6.94 9.17 2.82
C ARG A 27 7.89 8.55 3.82
N TYR A 28 8.79 7.68 3.37
CA TYR A 28 9.82 7.10 4.22
C TYR A 28 10.78 8.17 4.74
N GLU A 29 11.19 9.12 3.91
CA GLU A 29 12.07 10.23 4.31
C GLU A 29 11.38 11.18 5.31
N LYS A 30 10.06 11.34 5.23
CA LYS A 30 9.27 12.20 6.13
C LYS A 30 8.85 11.54 7.44
N GLU A 31 8.35 10.30 7.37
CA GLU A 31 7.62 9.62 8.45
C GLU A 31 8.25 8.26 8.81
N GLY A 32 9.36 7.90 8.18
CA GLY A 32 10.01 6.60 8.36
C GLY A 32 9.13 5.45 7.87
N ILE A 33 9.24 4.30 8.55
CA ILE A 33 8.51 3.09 8.18
C ILE A 33 6.98 3.26 8.29
N GLU A 34 6.52 4.09 9.22
CA GLU A 34 5.08 4.30 9.48
C GLU A 34 4.38 4.97 8.29
N GLY A 35 5.06 5.89 7.57
CA GLY A 35 4.49 6.53 6.37
C GLY A 35 4.36 5.60 5.15
N VAL A 36 5.08 4.48 5.15
CA VAL A 36 5.04 3.48 4.07
C VAL A 36 4.15 2.28 4.44
N LYS A 37 3.88 2.09 5.74
CA LYS A 37 3.03 1.01 6.23
C LYS A 37 1.62 1.09 5.63
N TRP A 38 1.01 -0.07 5.45
CA TRP A 38 -0.37 -0.15 5.00
C TRP A 38 -1.31 0.35 6.10
N ASN A 39 -1.89 1.54 5.91
CA ASN A 39 -2.80 2.18 6.88
C ASN A 39 -4.26 1.71 6.76
N GLY A 40 -4.50 0.48 6.31
CA GLY A 40 -5.83 -0.09 6.15
C GLY A 40 -6.49 0.24 4.80
N ARG A 41 -7.78 -0.13 4.68
CA ARG A 41 -8.56 0.01 3.44
C ARG A 41 -8.72 1.48 3.07
N ARG A 42 -8.05 1.90 1.99
CA ARG A 42 -8.33 3.19 1.35
C ARG A 42 -9.59 3.04 0.49
N GLY A 43 -10.63 3.76 0.87
CA GLY A 43 -11.94 3.75 0.22
C GLY A 43 -13.00 4.33 1.15
N ARG A 44 -14.21 4.56 0.62
CA ARG A 44 -15.35 4.97 1.44
C ARG A 44 -15.58 3.91 2.53
N PRO A 45 -15.75 4.29 3.81
CA PRO A 45 -16.10 3.34 4.84
C PRO A 45 -17.37 2.60 4.42
N THR A 46 -17.32 1.27 4.45
CA THR A 46 -18.47 0.43 4.15
C THR A 46 -19.51 0.62 5.24
N LYS A 47 -20.77 0.86 4.86
CA LYS A 47 -21.89 0.88 5.82
C LYS A 47 -22.18 -0.50 6.43
N LEU A 48 -21.73 -1.57 5.76
CA LEU A 48 -21.95 -2.94 6.17
C LEU A 48 -21.07 -3.33 7.36
N THR A 49 -21.71 -3.92 8.35
CA THR A 49 -21.11 -4.60 9.49
C THR A 49 -20.31 -5.83 9.03
N ILE A 50 -19.51 -6.38 9.93
CA ILE A 50 -18.73 -7.60 9.65
C ILE A 50 -19.66 -8.78 9.37
N SER A 51 -20.78 -8.88 10.09
CA SER A 51 -21.79 -9.93 9.94
C SER A 51 -22.46 -9.86 8.57
N GLU A 52 -22.91 -8.67 8.13
CA GLU A 52 -23.54 -8.52 6.80
C GLU A 52 -22.59 -8.87 5.65
N LYS A 53 -21.29 -8.59 5.80
CA LYS A 53 -20.28 -9.00 4.81
C LYS A 53 -20.07 -10.50 4.76
N LYS A 54 -20.27 -11.20 5.88
CA LYS A 54 -20.14 -12.66 5.97
C LYS A 54 -21.30 -13.33 5.24
N GLU A 55 -22.53 -12.90 5.49
CA GLU A 55 -23.73 -13.43 4.83
C GLU A 55 -23.69 -13.28 3.31
N LEU A 56 -23.22 -12.13 2.80
CA LEU A 56 -23.05 -11.90 1.36
C LEU A 56 -22.02 -12.81 0.70
N LYS A 57 -21.01 -13.26 1.45
CA LYS A 57 -19.94 -14.12 0.94
C LYS A 57 -20.37 -15.59 0.87
N GLU A 58 -21.20 -16.03 1.82
CA GLU A 58 -21.72 -17.40 1.85
C GLU A 58 -22.89 -17.60 0.86
N SER A 59 -23.50 -16.51 0.39
CA SER A 59 -24.61 -16.53 -0.58
C SER A 59 -24.16 -16.39 -2.05
N SER A 60 -22.85 -16.39 -2.33
CA SER A 60 -22.26 -16.13 -3.66
C SER A 60 -21.48 -17.31 -4.23
#